data_AF-A0ABD5GD22-F1
#
_entry.id   AF-A0ABD5GD22-F1
#
_cell.length_a   1.000
_cell.length_b   1.000
_cell.length_c   1.000
_cell.angle_alpha   90.00
_cell.angle_beta   90.00
_cell.angle_gamma   90.00
#
_symmetry.space_group_name_H-M   'P 1'
#
loop_
_entity.id
_entity.type
_entity.pdbx_description
1 polymer ?
#
loop_
_entity_poly.entity_id
_entity_poly.type
_entity_poly.pdbx_seq_one_letter_code
_entity_poly.pdbx_strand_id
1 'polypeptide(L)'
;MAEQSKELRCFWIDDHDFYAAHDEAEARRLHCEMCGLEDSDIDDCVLVVGAMLDIQWCGEEDPEKPIGTLRQWLAEATEPCWLSGTE
;
A
#
# COMPACT_ATOMS: atom_id res chain seq x y z
N MET A 1 -1.28 10.42 28.55
CA MET A 1 -0.88 9.16 27.90
C MET A 1 -1.01 9.44 26.42
N ALA A 2 0.08 9.56 25.67
CA ALA A 2 -0.05 9.78 24.23
C ALA A 2 -0.60 8.48 23.65
N GLU A 3 -1.88 8.47 23.27
CA GLU A 3 -2.38 7.49 22.31
C GLU A 3 -1.48 7.64 21.08
N GLN A 4 -0.56 6.69 20.91
CA GLN A 4 0.16 6.55 19.67
C GLN A 4 -0.86 6.03 18.67
N SER A 5 -1.66 6.94 18.11
CA SER A 5 -2.44 6.71 16.90
C SER A 5 -1.41 6.30 15.84
N LYS A 6 -1.19 4.99 15.66
CA LYS A 6 -0.33 4.50 14.59
C LYS A 6 -1.05 4.90 13.30
N GLU A 7 -0.62 6.00 12.71
CA GLU A 7 -1.11 6.41 11.39
C GLU A 7 -0.73 5.33 10.38
N LEU A 8 -1.66 4.98 9.50
CA LEU A 8 -1.36 4.07 8.40
C LEU A 8 -0.36 4.75 7.47
N ARG A 9 0.59 3.96 6.98
CA ARG A 9 1.59 4.33 6.00
C ARG A 9 1.47 3.41 4.80
N CYS A 10 1.86 3.93 3.64
CA CYS A 10 1.86 3.14 2.42
C CYS A 10 3.22 2.42 2.27
N PHE A 11 3.18 1.12 2.03
CA PHE A 11 4.33 0.29 1.77
C PHE A 11 4.19 -0.33 0.39
N TRP A 12 5.28 -0.32 -0.37
CA TRP A 12 5.37 -0.89 -1.70
C TRP A 12 6.14 -2.20 -1.62
N ILE A 13 5.47 -3.29 -1.94
CA ILE A 13 5.99 -4.65 -1.85
C ILE A 13 6.28 -5.15 -3.24
N ASP A 14 7.49 -5.70 -3.43
CA ASP A 14 7.96 -6.32 -4.66
C ASP A 14 7.91 -5.41 -5.91
N ASP A 15 7.96 -4.09 -5.72
CA ASP A 15 7.75 -3.10 -6.80
C ASP A 15 6.37 -3.24 -7.49
N HIS A 16 5.47 -4.07 -6.95
CA HIS A 16 4.18 -4.42 -7.56
C HIS A 16 3.02 -3.81 -6.77
N ASP A 17 2.92 -4.12 -5.48
CA ASP A 17 1.71 -3.89 -4.69
C ASP A 17 1.91 -2.86 -3.58
N PHE A 18 0.93 -1.96 -3.44
CA PHE A 18 0.89 -0.93 -2.43
C PHE A 18 -0.12 -1.28 -1.34
N TYR A 19 0.35 -1.34 -0.10
CA TYR A 19 -0.45 -1.65 1.07
C TYR A 19 -0.44 -0.50 2.08
N ALA A 20 -1.59 -0.22 2.68
CA ALA A 20 -1.67 0.58 3.89
C ALA A 20 -1.41 -0.33 5.11
N ALA A 21 -0.41 0.00 5.91
CA ALA A 21 -0.12 -0.71 7.14
C ALA A 21 0.50 0.23 8.18
N HIS A 22 0.54 -0.19 9.44
CA HIS A 22 1.20 0.59 10.48
C HIS A 22 2.73 0.45 10.46
N ASP A 23 3.21 -0.69 9.98
CA ASP A 23 4.62 -1.05 9.91
C ASP A 23 4.89 -2.05 8.78
N GLU A 24 6.16 -2.19 8.40
CA GLU A 24 6.61 -3.02 7.29
C GLU A 24 6.20 -4.49 7.47
N ALA A 25 6.31 -5.01 8.70
CA ALA A 25 5.98 -6.40 9.00
C ALA A 25 4.49 -6.68 8.76
N GLU A 26 3.61 -5.73 9.05
CA GLU A 26 2.17 -5.85 8.82
C GLU A 26 1.83 -5.77 7.33
N ALA A 27 2.47 -4.87 6.56
CA ALA A 27 2.33 -4.83 5.11
C ALA A 27 2.73 -6.16 4.47
N ARG A 28 3.89 -6.71 4.87
CA ARG A 28 4.40 -7.99 4.38
C ARG A 28 3.44 -9.14 4.69
N ARG A 29 2.91 -9.20 5.91
CA ARG A 29 1.90 -10.21 6.28
C ARG A 29 0.63 -10.12 5.44
N LEU A 30 0.12 -8.91 5.19
CA LEU A 30 -1.05 -8.71 4.34
C LEU A 30 -0.82 -9.24 2.92
N HIS A 31 0.34 -8.93 2.34
CA HIS A 31 0.72 -9.43 1.02
C HIS A 31 0.83 -10.95 1.00
N CYS A 32 1.54 -11.54 1.96
CA CYS A 32 1.62 -12.99 2.14
C CYS A 32 0.25 -13.65 2.27
N GLU A 33 -0.66 -13.08 3.07
CA GLU A 33 -2.01 -13.62 3.27
C GLU A 33 -2.87 -13.52 2.01
N MET A 34 -2.77 -12.40 1.28
CA MET A 34 -3.52 -12.17 0.03
C MET A 34 -3.03 -13.03 -1.12
N CYS A 35 -1.70 -13.15 -1.31
CA CYS A 35 -1.09 -13.91 -2.40
C CYS A 35 -0.83 -15.38 -2.06
N GLY A 36 -0.98 -15.77 -0.78
CA GLY A 36 -0.64 -17.11 -0.31
C GLY A 36 0.87 -17.40 -0.33
N LEU A 37 1.69 -16.38 -0.12
CA LEU A 37 3.16 -16.43 -0.12
C LEU A 37 3.71 -16.45 1.31
N GLU A 38 4.98 -16.84 1.49
CA GLU A 38 5.68 -16.70 2.77
C GLU A 38 6.43 -15.36 2.84
N ASP A 39 6.81 -14.91 4.04
CA ASP A 39 7.54 -13.64 4.17
C ASP A 39 8.92 -13.67 3.48
N SER A 40 9.44 -14.90 3.31
CA SER A 40 10.67 -15.21 2.60
C SER A 40 10.58 -15.06 1.09
N ASP A 41 9.36 -15.04 0.53
CA ASP A 41 9.11 -14.81 -0.90
C ASP A 41 9.06 -13.31 -1.27
N ILE A 42 8.95 -12.42 -0.26
CA ILE A 42 8.99 -10.98 -0.48
C ILE A 42 10.44 -10.53 -0.67
N ASP A 43 10.77 -10.06 -1.87
CA ASP A 43 12.11 -9.56 -2.20
C ASP A 43 12.38 -8.20 -1.53
N ASP A 44 11.44 -7.27 -1.68
CA ASP A 44 11.59 -5.89 -1.21
C ASP A 44 10.31 -5.30 -0.61
N CYS A 45 10.47 -4.40 0.36
CA CYS A 45 9.39 -3.66 0.97
C CYS A 45 9.84 -2.22 1.29
N VAL A 46 9.31 -1.25 0.55
CA VAL A 46 9.69 0.15 0.65
C VAL A 46 8.58 0.98 1.25
N LEU A 47 8.91 1.80 2.25
CA LEU A 47 7.99 2.81 2.76
C LEU A 47 7.82 3.94 1.72
N VAL A 48 6.60 4.10 1.22
CA VAL A 48 6.23 5.11 0.23
C VAL A 48 5.84 6.42 0.93
N VAL A 49 6.50 7.51 0.56
CA VAL A 49 6.28 8.84 1.13
C VAL A 49 6.34 9.94 0.07
N GLY A 50 5.86 11.12 0.45
CA GLY A 50 5.98 12.32 -0.39
C GLY A 50 5.23 12.20 -1.71
N ALA A 51 5.86 12.63 -2.81
CA ALA A 51 5.23 12.73 -4.12
C ALA A 51 4.79 11.39 -4.72
N MET A 52 5.36 10.28 -4.25
CA MET A 52 4.97 8.95 -4.72
C MET A 52 3.55 8.58 -4.29
N LEU A 53 3.08 9.12 -3.15
CA LEU A 53 1.70 8.96 -2.71
C LEU A 53 0.71 9.73 -3.59
N ASP A 54 1.19 10.79 -4.23
CA ASP A 54 0.42 11.69 -5.09
C ASP A 54 0.42 11.22 -6.56
N ILE A 55 0.98 10.04 -6.84
CA ILE A 55 0.91 9.42 -8.16
C ILE A 55 -0.55 9.13 -8.49
N GLN A 56 -0.95 9.57 -9.68
CA GLN A 56 -2.29 9.39 -10.19
C GLN A 56 -2.42 8.00 -10.79
N TRP A 57 -3.27 7.19 -10.18
CA TRP A 57 -3.61 5.86 -10.66
C TRP A 57 -4.71 5.96 -11.69
N CYS A 58 -4.58 5.20 -12.76
CA CYS A 58 -5.59 5.06 -13.80
C CYS A 58 -6.18 3.65 -13.76
N GLY A 59 -7.46 3.53 -14.13
CA GLY A 59 -8.11 2.22 -14.19
C GLY A 59 -7.55 1.38 -15.33
N GLU A 60 -7.47 0.07 -15.13
CA GLU A 60 -7.04 -0.89 -16.16
C GLU A 60 -7.90 -0.82 -17.43
N GLU A 61 -9.20 -0.53 -17.28
CA GLU A 61 -10.14 -0.40 -18.40
C GLU A 61 -9.91 0.89 -19.22
N ASP A 62 -9.44 1.96 -18.58
CA ASP A 62 -9.28 3.29 -19.20
C ASP A 62 -8.04 4.00 -18.60
N PRO A 63 -6.86 3.92 -19.26
CA PRO A 63 -5.63 4.55 -18.76
C PRO A 63 -5.67 6.08 -18.78
N GLU A 64 -6.67 6.69 -19.42
CA GLU A 64 -6.92 8.15 -19.40
C GLU A 64 -7.83 8.56 -18.24
N LYS A 65 -8.47 7.60 -17.56
CA LYS A 65 -9.41 7.86 -16.47
C LYS A 65 -8.74 7.63 -15.12
N PRO A 66 -8.45 8.71 -14.37
CA PRO A 66 -7.87 8.56 -13.06
C PRO A 66 -8.89 8.00 -12.06
N ILE A 67 -8.46 7.03 -11.28
CA ILE A 67 -9.26 6.38 -10.22
C ILE A 67 -8.94 6.95 -8.84
N GLY A 68 -7.77 7.55 -8.64
CA GLY A 68 -7.37 8.13 -7.37
C GLY A 68 -5.86 8.23 -7.22
N THR A 69 -5.43 8.47 -5.98
CA THR A 69 -4.02 8.49 -5.57
C THR A 69 -3.85 7.66 -4.31
N LEU A 70 -2.66 7.10 -4.07
CA LEU A 70 -2.37 6.36 -2.84
C LEU A 70 -2.62 7.24 -1.60
N ARG A 71 -2.34 8.55 -1.70
CA ARG A 71 -2.61 9.51 -0.60
C ARG A 71 -4.09 9.55 -0.25
N GLN A 72 -4.97 9.59 -1.24
CA GLN A 72 -6.41 9.61 -1.00
C GLN A 72 -6.86 8.32 -0.33
N TRP A 73 -6.49 7.17 -0.90
CA TRP A 73 -6.89 5.88 -0.34
C TRP A 73 -6.29 5.62 1.05
N LEU A 74 -5.04 6.04 1.29
CA LEU A 74 -4.42 5.96 2.62
C LEU A 74 -5.14 6.84 3.65
N ALA A 75 -5.67 8.00 3.24
CA ALA A 75 -6.43 8.88 4.12
C ALA A 75 -7.85 8.37 4.39
N GLU A 76 -8.43 7.60 3.46
CA GLU A 76 -9.71 6.91 3.64
C GLU A 76 -9.57 5.61 4.43
N ALA A 77 -8.40 4.96 4.35
CA ALA A 77 -8.09 3.76 5.09
C ALA A 77 -8.06 4.04 6.59
N THR A 78 -8.82 3.24 7.34
CA THR A 78 -8.85 3.28 8.82
C THR A 78 -8.20 2.04 9.43
N GLU A 79 -7.97 1.01 8.62
CA GLU A 79 -7.38 -0.27 8.99
C GLU A 79 -6.37 -0.72 7.91
N PRO A 80 -5.40 -1.57 8.24
CA PRO A 80 -4.45 -2.09 7.26
C PRO A 80 -5.14 -2.82 6.10
N CYS A 81 -4.84 -2.42 4.86
CA CYS A 81 -5.49 -2.96 3.67
C CYS A 81 -4.62 -2.80 2.41
N TRP A 82 -4.97 -3.54 1.36
CA TRP A 82 -4.41 -3.32 0.03
C TRP A 82 -5.00 -2.05 -0.60
N LEU A 83 -4.14 -1.20 -1.17
CA LEU A 83 -4.54 0.05 -1.80
C LEU A 83 -4.66 -0.12 -3.32
N SER A 84 -3.58 -0.56 -3.96
CA SER A 84 -3.51 -0.76 -5.41
C SER A 84 -2.24 -1.51 -5.76
N GLY A 85 -2.13 -2.00 -6.99
CA GLY A 85 -0.95 -2.70 -7.48
C GLY A 85 -0.81 -2.49 -8.98
N THR A 86 0.40 -2.59 -9.48
CA THR A 86 0.69 -2.67 -10.91
C THR A 86 0.86 -4.14 -11.29
N GLU A 87 0.21 -4.61 -12.35
CA GLU A 87 0.44 -5.95 -12.93
C GLU A 87 1.57 -5.97 -13.97
#